data_AF-A0A200PTQ2-F1
#
_entry.id   AF-A0A200PTQ2-F1
#
_cell.length_a   1.000
_cell.length_b   1.000
_cell.length_c   1.000
_cell.angle_alpha   90.00
_cell.angle_beta   90.00
_cell.angle_gamma   90.00
#
_symmetry.space_group_name_H-M   'P 1'
#
loop_
_entity.id
_entity.type
_entity.pdbx_description
1 polymer ?
#
loop_
_entity_poly.entity_id
_entity_poly.type
_entity_poly.pdbx_seq_one_letter_code
_entity_poly.pdbx_strand_id
1 'polypeptide(L)'
;MAVSLRCFSLCLVSLLVLFVAVMADVGKEEVSDLRIRQETEQLQSSKNSTMEDGRSEEAEEYWNEHAVEDPEEVAASVDMSIRNSTERRNLGFFSCGTGNPIDDCWRCDPNWQRNRKRLADCGIGFGRNAIGGRDGRYYVVTDPKDDDPVNPRPGTLRHAVIQDRPLWIVFKRDMVITLKQELIMNSFKTIDGRGVNVHIANGACITIQFITNVIIHGLHIHDCRPTGNAMVWSSPTHFGWRTMADGDGISIFGSSHIWVDHNSLSNCADGLVDAVMGSTAITISNNYFTHHNEVMLLGHSDSYVRDKQMQVTIAYNHFGEGLIQRMPRCRHGYFHVVNNDYTHWEMYAIGGSAEPTINSQGNRYLAPVNPFAKEVTKRVDTDQGRWKHWNWRSEGDLLLNGAYFTPSGAGASASYARASSLGAKSSSMVASITSGAGALNCRRSRQC
;
A
#
# COMPACT_ATOMS: atom_id res chain seq x y z
N MET A 1 79.93 36.44 -35.95
CA MET A 1 78.46 36.67 -35.92
C MET A 1 77.92 35.92 -34.71
N ALA A 2 77.76 36.62 -33.59
CA ALA A 2 77.39 36.04 -32.30
C ALA A 2 75.88 36.21 -32.09
N VAL A 3 75.10 35.16 -32.38
CA VAL A 3 73.69 35.10 -32.00
C VAL A 3 73.62 34.81 -30.51
N SER A 4 72.96 35.72 -29.80
CA SER A 4 72.90 35.82 -28.34
C SER A 4 72.45 34.53 -27.66
N LEU A 5 73.31 33.99 -26.78
CA LEU A 5 73.04 32.88 -25.87
C LEU A 5 71.80 33.09 -24.97
N ARG A 6 71.30 34.33 -24.85
CA ARG A 6 70.14 34.65 -23.99
C ARG A 6 68.80 34.29 -24.63
N CYS A 7 68.66 34.29 -25.97
CA CYS A 7 67.41 33.88 -26.62
C CYS A 7 67.21 32.34 -26.58
N PHE A 8 68.30 31.57 -26.61
CA PHE A 8 68.21 30.11 -26.53
C PHE A 8 67.71 29.63 -25.15
N SER A 9 68.15 30.29 -24.07
CA SER A 9 67.75 29.93 -22.70
C SER A 9 66.27 30.26 -22.42
N LEU A 10 65.75 31.39 -22.91
CA LEU A 10 64.34 31.77 -22.75
C LEU A 10 63.38 30.90 -23.59
N CYS A 11 63.80 30.47 -24.79
CA CYS A 11 63.04 29.48 -25.57
C CYS A 11 63.04 28.11 -24.91
N LEU A 12 64.16 27.64 -24.35
CA LEU A 12 64.22 26.35 -23.66
C LEU A 12 63.33 26.31 -22.42
N VAL A 13 63.30 27.38 -21.61
CA VAL A 13 62.44 27.44 -20.42
C VAL A 13 60.96 27.48 -20.82
N SER A 14 60.60 28.23 -21.86
CA SER A 14 59.22 28.28 -22.37
C SER A 14 58.76 26.93 -22.94
N LEU A 15 59.64 26.23 -23.67
CA LEU A 15 59.39 24.87 -24.15
C LEU A 15 59.23 23.88 -23.00
N LEU A 16 60.01 24.01 -21.93
CA LEU A 16 59.93 23.12 -20.76
C LEU A 16 58.62 23.32 -19.98
N VAL A 17 58.16 24.56 -19.83
CA VAL A 17 56.88 24.87 -19.17
C VAL A 17 55.69 24.38 -19.99
N LEU A 18 55.72 24.55 -21.32
CA LEU A 18 54.73 23.98 -22.23
C LEU A 18 54.73 22.44 -22.18
N PHE A 19 55.91 21.81 -22.11
CA PHE A 19 56.02 20.36 -22.00
C PHE A 19 55.44 19.84 -20.67
N VAL A 20 55.71 20.51 -19.55
CA VAL A 20 55.14 20.14 -18.24
C VAL A 20 53.63 20.34 -18.19
N ALA A 21 53.10 21.40 -18.80
CA ALA A 21 51.66 21.61 -18.90
C ALA A 21 50.97 20.54 -19.76
N VAL A 22 51.55 20.17 -20.91
CA VAL A 22 51.05 19.09 -21.77
C VAL A 22 51.11 17.74 -21.05
N MET A 23 52.20 17.43 -20.33
CA MET A 23 52.29 16.18 -19.57
C MET A 23 51.30 16.13 -18.39
N ALA A 24 50.98 17.27 -17.78
CA ALA A 24 49.96 17.34 -16.73
C ALA A 24 48.53 17.19 -17.26
N ASP A 25 48.27 17.61 -18.50
CA ASP A 25 46.97 17.45 -19.17
C ASP A 25 46.78 16.02 -19.69
N VAL A 26 47.82 15.44 -20.31
CA VAL A 26 47.86 14.02 -20.70
C VAL A 26 47.70 13.11 -19.47
N GLY A 27 48.32 13.46 -18.33
CA GLY A 27 48.13 12.73 -17.08
C GLY A 27 46.73 12.85 -16.49
N LYS A 28 45.97 13.92 -16.78
CA LYS A 28 44.55 14.03 -16.38
C LYS A 28 43.64 13.24 -17.31
N GLU A 29 43.91 13.23 -18.60
CA GLU A 29 43.18 12.39 -19.56
C GLU A 29 43.39 10.90 -19.25
N GLU A 30 44.63 10.45 -19.02
CA GLU A 30 44.92 9.05 -18.65
C GLU A 30 44.25 8.64 -17.32
N VAL A 31 44.21 9.52 -16.32
CA VAL A 31 43.51 9.24 -15.05
C VAL A 31 41.99 9.22 -15.22
N SER A 32 41.43 10.06 -16.11
CA SER A 32 40.01 10.02 -16.45
C SER A 32 39.64 8.75 -17.22
N ASP A 33 40.51 8.31 -18.13
CA ASP A 33 40.30 7.13 -18.97
C ASP A 33 40.49 5.83 -18.16
N LEU A 34 41.38 5.83 -17.16
CA LEU A 34 41.49 4.78 -16.15
C LEU A 34 40.24 4.71 -15.25
N ARG A 35 39.68 5.86 -14.84
CA ARG A 35 38.43 5.90 -14.06
C ARG A 35 37.24 5.38 -14.87
N ILE A 36 37.14 5.79 -16.15
CA ILE A 36 36.08 5.34 -17.06
C ILE A 36 36.23 3.85 -17.34
N ARG A 37 37.46 3.32 -17.54
CA ARG A 37 37.69 1.88 -17.65
C ARG A 37 37.32 1.11 -16.38
N GLN A 38 37.64 1.64 -15.21
CA GLN A 38 37.30 1.01 -13.93
C GLN A 38 35.78 1.04 -13.66
N GLU A 39 35.09 2.11 -14.03
CA GLU A 39 33.63 2.18 -14.03
C GLU A 39 33.01 1.25 -15.08
N THR A 40 33.62 1.09 -16.25
CA THR A 40 33.16 0.17 -17.31
C THR A 40 33.39 -1.29 -16.93
N GLU A 41 34.50 -1.62 -16.27
CA GLU A 41 34.78 -2.94 -15.70
C GLU A 41 33.88 -3.25 -14.49
N GLN A 42 33.53 -2.27 -13.67
CA GLN A 42 32.50 -2.43 -12.63
C GLN A 42 31.09 -2.61 -13.23
N LEU A 43 30.76 -1.88 -14.31
CA LEU A 43 29.49 -2.05 -15.03
C LEU A 43 29.42 -3.38 -15.80
N GLN A 44 30.56 -3.89 -16.28
CA GLN A 44 30.67 -5.21 -16.91
C GLN A 44 30.67 -6.33 -15.86
N SER A 45 31.28 -6.12 -14.69
CA SER A 45 31.17 -7.01 -13.53
C SER A 45 29.72 -7.09 -13.01
N SER A 46 29.00 -5.96 -12.97
CA SER A 46 27.57 -5.92 -12.62
C SER A 46 26.65 -6.47 -13.71
N LYS A 47 27.12 -6.55 -14.97
CA LYS A 47 26.42 -7.22 -16.08
C LYS A 47 26.79 -8.70 -16.23
N ASN A 48 27.90 -9.14 -15.62
CA ASN A 48 28.34 -10.53 -15.55
C ASN A 48 27.77 -11.29 -14.34
N SER A 49 26.89 -10.68 -13.53
CA SER A 49 25.90 -11.45 -12.78
C SER A 49 24.75 -11.82 -13.72
N THR A 50 25.05 -12.70 -14.67
CA THR A 50 24.08 -13.36 -15.54
C THR A 50 23.20 -14.26 -14.69
N MET A 51 21.98 -13.82 -14.39
CA MET A 51 20.82 -14.71 -14.31
C MET A 51 20.22 -14.77 -15.71
N GLU A 52 20.91 -15.47 -16.61
CA GLU A 52 20.38 -16.07 -17.82
C GLU A 52 21.46 -16.99 -18.40
N ASP A 53 21.45 -18.25 -17.96
CA ASP A 53 21.84 -19.36 -18.84
C ASP A 53 20.64 -20.31 -18.88
N GLY A 54 20.17 -20.52 -20.10
CA GLY A 54 19.02 -21.35 -20.41
C GLY A 54 19.37 -22.81 -20.23
N ARG A 55 18.83 -23.40 -19.17
CA ARG A 55 18.41 -24.79 -19.19
C ARG A 55 16.90 -24.82 -19.06
N SER A 56 16.27 -25.42 -20.06
CA SER A 56 14.88 -25.84 -20.06
C SER A 56 14.64 -26.79 -18.88
N GLU A 57 14.33 -26.25 -17.73
CA GLU A 57 13.83 -26.96 -16.57
C GLU A 57 12.59 -26.17 -16.08
N GLU A 58 11.47 -26.88 -16.16
CA GLU A 58 10.12 -26.60 -15.67
C GLU A 58 9.92 -25.30 -14.88
N ALA A 59 8.93 -24.50 -15.32
CA ALA A 59 8.39 -23.40 -14.53
C ALA A 59 7.88 -23.95 -13.19
N GLU A 60 8.74 -23.97 -12.17
CA GLU A 60 8.31 -24.04 -10.78
C GLU A 60 7.36 -22.86 -10.56
N GLU A 61 6.08 -23.20 -10.50
CA GLU A 61 4.98 -22.35 -10.13
C GLU A 61 5.30 -21.73 -8.76
N TYR A 62 5.90 -20.54 -8.76
CA TYR A 62 6.35 -19.85 -7.55
C TYR A 62 5.13 -19.32 -6.79
N TRP A 63 4.40 -20.23 -6.17
CA TRP A 63 3.25 -19.94 -5.32
C TRP A 63 3.74 -19.25 -4.05
N ASN A 64 3.19 -18.07 -3.75
CA ASN A 64 3.40 -17.45 -2.45
C ASN A 64 2.68 -18.25 -1.37
N GLU A 65 3.44 -18.78 -0.41
CA GLU A 65 2.93 -19.61 0.69
C GLU A 65 1.84 -18.95 1.54
N HIS A 66 1.67 -17.63 1.44
CA HIS A 66 0.64 -16.88 2.14
C HIS A 66 -0.64 -16.66 1.33
N ALA A 67 -0.61 -16.90 0.02
CA ALA A 67 -1.82 -16.94 -0.78
C ALA A 67 -2.59 -18.22 -0.43
N VAL A 68 -3.91 -18.09 -0.25
CA VAL A 68 -4.77 -19.26 -0.02
C VAL A 68 -5.06 -19.95 -1.34
N GLU A 69 -5.16 -21.29 -1.33
CA GLU A 69 -5.44 -22.07 -2.55
C GLU A 69 -6.85 -21.81 -3.09
N ASP A 70 -7.84 -21.70 -2.19
CA ASP A 70 -9.22 -21.35 -2.53
C ASP A 70 -9.61 -19.96 -1.97
N PRO A 71 -9.47 -18.89 -2.77
CA PRO A 71 -9.88 -17.55 -2.36
C PRO A 71 -11.39 -17.43 -2.07
N GLU A 72 -12.23 -18.28 -2.67
CA GLU A 72 -13.69 -18.25 -2.47
C GLU A 72 -14.07 -18.69 -1.05
N GLU A 73 -13.27 -19.57 -0.41
CA GLU A 73 -13.47 -19.97 0.99
C GLU A 73 -13.25 -18.78 1.95
N VAL A 74 -12.26 -17.94 1.66
CA VAL A 74 -11.99 -16.74 2.47
C VAL A 74 -13.12 -15.72 2.31
N ALA A 75 -13.63 -15.52 1.09
CA ALA A 75 -14.81 -14.69 0.86
C ALA A 75 -16.03 -15.22 1.64
N ALA A 76 -16.26 -16.55 1.63
CA ALA A 76 -17.32 -17.19 2.42
C ALA A 76 -17.16 -16.99 3.93
N SER A 77 -15.93 -17.02 4.44
CA SER A 77 -15.63 -16.77 5.86
C SER A 77 -15.92 -15.32 6.26
N VAL A 78 -15.70 -14.35 5.36
CA VAL A 78 -16.11 -12.95 5.55
C VAL A 78 -17.64 -12.87 5.67
N ASP A 79 -18.38 -13.49 4.75
CA ASP A 79 -19.84 -13.54 4.80
C ASP A 79 -20.37 -14.19 6.09
N MET A 80 -19.74 -15.28 6.54
CA MET A 80 -20.08 -15.92 7.80
C MET A 80 -19.85 -15.00 9.01
N SER A 81 -18.75 -14.25 9.03
CA SER A 81 -18.43 -13.28 10.08
C SER A 81 -19.47 -12.15 10.14
N ILE A 82 -19.89 -11.67 8.96
CA ILE A 82 -20.96 -10.68 8.79
C ILE A 82 -22.28 -11.19 9.36
N ARG A 83 -22.67 -12.41 8.99
CA ARG A 83 -23.92 -13.02 9.46
C ARG A 83 -23.91 -13.23 10.96
N ASN A 84 -22.83 -13.77 11.52
CA ASN A 84 -22.68 -13.98 12.96
C ASN A 84 -22.78 -12.68 13.76
N SER A 85 -22.22 -11.57 13.26
CA SER A 85 -22.42 -10.23 13.86
C SER A 85 -23.90 -9.82 13.85
N THR A 86 -24.61 -10.05 12.74
CA THR A 86 -26.05 -9.73 12.60
C THR A 86 -26.91 -10.50 13.61
N GLU A 87 -26.74 -11.82 13.70
CA GLU A 87 -27.53 -12.66 14.60
C GLU A 87 -27.29 -12.30 16.06
N ARG A 88 -26.03 -12.05 16.45
CA ARG A 88 -25.70 -11.59 17.82
C ARG A 88 -26.39 -10.27 18.17
N ARG A 89 -26.54 -9.36 17.21
CA ARG A 89 -27.27 -8.11 17.40
C ARG A 89 -28.77 -8.34 17.55
N ASN A 90 -29.37 -9.18 16.71
CA ASN A 90 -30.82 -9.48 16.77
C ASN A 90 -31.24 -10.14 18.09
N LEU A 91 -30.33 -10.87 18.73
CA LEU A 91 -30.54 -11.46 20.06
C LEU A 91 -30.45 -10.45 21.22
N GLY A 92 -30.26 -9.15 20.94
CA GLY A 92 -30.17 -8.10 21.96
C GLY A 92 -28.90 -8.19 22.83
N PHE A 93 -27.91 -9.00 22.43
CA PHE A 93 -26.74 -9.34 23.25
C PHE A 93 -25.69 -8.22 23.29
N PHE A 94 -25.75 -7.23 22.40
CA PHE A 94 -24.84 -6.08 22.38
C PHE A 94 -25.57 -4.76 22.16
N SER A 95 -25.44 -3.83 23.11
CA SER A 95 -25.95 -2.45 22.97
C SER A 95 -25.04 -1.52 22.14
N CYS A 96 -23.88 -2.00 21.69
CA CYS A 96 -22.81 -1.21 21.07
C CYS A 96 -22.49 -1.61 19.61
N GLY A 97 -23.21 -2.58 19.04
CA GLY A 97 -22.91 -3.10 17.70
C GLY A 97 -23.35 -2.15 16.58
N THR A 98 -22.40 -1.72 15.75
CA THR A 98 -22.63 -0.99 14.50
C THR A 98 -23.22 -1.90 13.42
N GLY A 99 -22.95 -3.20 13.49
CA GLY A 99 -23.24 -4.17 12.44
C GLY A 99 -22.04 -4.43 11.52
N ASN A 100 -20.94 -3.71 11.71
CA ASN A 100 -19.64 -4.01 11.11
C ASN A 100 -18.87 -4.97 12.04
N PRO A 101 -18.58 -6.22 11.61
CA PRO A 101 -17.96 -7.24 12.46
C PRO A 101 -16.54 -6.87 12.94
N ILE A 102 -15.79 -6.09 12.16
CA ILE A 102 -14.44 -5.64 12.55
C ILE A 102 -14.55 -4.72 13.76
N ASP A 103 -15.39 -3.70 13.64
CA ASP A 103 -15.62 -2.70 14.67
C ASP A 103 -16.26 -3.31 15.90
N ASP A 104 -17.31 -4.11 15.71
CA ASP A 104 -18.06 -4.76 16.79
C ASP A 104 -17.16 -5.68 17.64
N CYS A 105 -16.09 -6.23 17.06
CA CYS A 105 -15.13 -7.10 17.74
C CYS A 105 -14.32 -6.39 18.84
N TRP A 106 -13.98 -5.10 18.67
CA TRP A 106 -13.14 -4.37 19.63
C TRP A 106 -13.72 -3.06 20.16
N ARG A 107 -14.50 -2.31 19.37
CA ARG A 107 -15.06 -0.98 19.74
C ARG A 107 -16.04 -1.05 20.90
N CYS A 108 -16.73 -2.18 21.02
CA CYS A 108 -17.63 -2.46 22.12
C CYS A 108 -16.94 -2.52 23.49
N ASP A 109 -15.61 -2.67 23.54
CA ASP A 109 -14.84 -2.71 24.78
C ASP A 109 -14.59 -1.29 25.32
N PRO A 110 -15.23 -0.87 26.44
CA PRO A 110 -14.96 0.44 27.04
C PRO A 110 -13.52 0.57 27.55
N ASN A 111 -12.80 -0.54 27.70
CA ASN A 111 -11.39 -0.60 28.10
C ASN A 111 -10.45 -0.87 26.90
N TRP A 112 -10.86 -0.58 25.67
CA TRP A 112 -10.02 -0.74 24.46
C TRP A 112 -8.61 -0.16 24.64
N GLN A 113 -8.44 0.90 25.42
CA GLN A 113 -7.12 1.49 25.70
C GLN A 113 -6.18 0.54 26.46
N ARG A 114 -6.71 -0.26 27.40
CA ARG A 114 -5.95 -1.29 28.13
C ARG A 114 -5.77 -2.55 27.28
N ASN A 115 -6.76 -2.82 26.43
CA ASN A 115 -6.82 -3.98 25.55
C ASN A 115 -6.47 -3.64 24.09
N ARG A 116 -5.62 -2.65 23.82
CA ARG A 116 -5.38 -2.12 22.45
C ARG A 116 -5.06 -3.22 21.44
N LYS A 117 -4.27 -4.18 21.88
CA LYS A 117 -3.79 -5.31 21.09
C LYS A 117 -4.86 -6.29 20.64
N ARG A 118 -6.03 -6.29 21.30
CA ARG A 118 -7.21 -7.08 20.89
C ARG A 118 -7.66 -6.75 19.47
N LEU A 119 -7.38 -5.54 18.99
CA LEU A 119 -7.63 -5.15 17.60
C LEU A 119 -7.06 -6.19 16.62
N ALA A 120 -5.87 -6.72 16.87
CA ALA A 120 -5.20 -7.66 15.95
C ALA A 120 -5.94 -8.99 15.77
N ASP A 121 -6.90 -9.32 16.64
CA ASP A 121 -7.73 -10.53 16.53
C ASP A 121 -9.06 -10.26 15.79
N CYS A 122 -9.28 -9.02 15.33
CA CYS A 122 -10.54 -8.58 14.70
C CYS A 122 -10.46 -8.44 13.18
N GLY A 123 -9.31 -8.72 12.57
CA GLY A 123 -9.16 -8.72 11.12
C GLY A 123 -10.04 -9.78 10.45
N ILE A 124 -10.54 -9.49 9.26
CA ILE A 124 -11.31 -10.40 8.42
C ILE A 124 -10.68 -10.52 7.03
N GLY A 125 -11.22 -11.38 6.18
CA GLY A 125 -10.78 -11.46 4.77
C GLY A 125 -9.38 -12.04 4.61
N PHE A 126 -8.72 -11.68 3.51
CA PHE A 126 -7.39 -12.20 3.19
C PHE A 126 -6.30 -11.75 4.17
N GLY A 127 -6.45 -10.56 4.78
CA GLY A 127 -5.53 -10.00 5.78
C GLY A 127 -5.86 -10.38 7.22
N ARG A 128 -6.83 -11.28 7.48
CA ARG A 128 -7.26 -11.67 8.84
C ARG A 128 -6.14 -12.18 9.74
N ASN A 129 -5.06 -12.69 9.16
CA ASN A 129 -3.91 -13.24 9.88
C ASN A 129 -2.82 -12.19 10.15
N ALA A 130 -3.01 -10.93 9.77
CA ALA A 130 -2.08 -9.83 10.06
C ALA A 130 -2.08 -9.54 11.57
N ILE A 131 -1.15 -10.16 12.32
CA ILE A 131 -1.06 -9.96 13.78
C ILE A 131 -0.31 -8.68 14.18
N GLY A 132 0.37 -8.04 13.23
CA GLY A 132 1.15 -6.82 13.48
C GLY A 132 2.17 -7.00 14.61
N GLY A 133 2.20 -6.04 15.53
CA GLY A 133 3.04 -6.06 16.72
C GLY A 133 2.38 -6.60 17.98
N ARG A 134 1.29 -7.39 17.87
CA ARG A 134 0.48 -7.88 19.01
C ARG A 134 1.34 -8.48 20.12
N ASP A 135 2.28 -9.33 19.75
CA ASP A 135 3.10 -10.11 20.69
C ASP A 135 4.36 -9.35 21.14
N GLY A 136 4.50 -8.10 20.70
CA GLY A 136 5.61 -7.20 21.01
C GLY A 136 5.43 -6.35 22.25
N ARG A 137 6.39 -5.47 22.54
CA ARG A 137 6.20 -4.42 23.58
C ARG A 137 5.54 -3.20 22.97
N TYR A 138 4.93 -2.36 23.81
CA TYR A 138 4.53 -1.03 23.38
C TYR A 138 5.77 -0.16 23.11
N TYR A 139 5.73 0.59 22.02
CA TYR A 139 6.65 1.68 21.74
C TYR A 139 5.86 2.99 21.71
N VAL A 140 6.24 3.98 22.51
CA VAL A 140 5.55 5.26 22.54
C VAL A 140 6.37 6.29 21.76
N VAL A 141 5.83 6.74 20.64
CA VAL A 141 6.40 7.87 19.89
C VAL A 141 6.17 9.15 20.69
N THR A 142 7.26 9.86 20.95
CA THR A 142 7.30 11.09 21.74
C THR A 142 7.80 12.29 20.96
N ASP A 143 8.57 12.05 19.90
CA ASP A 143 9.15 13.07 19.02
C ASP A 143 8.60 12.88 17.59
N PRO A 144 7.88 13.87 17.02
CA PRO A 144 7.36 13.78 15.65
C PRO A 144 8.42 14.05 14.58
N LYS A 145 9.65 14.41 14.94
CA LYS A 145 10.70 14.75 13.98
C LYS A 145 11.22 13.53 13.23
N ASP A 146 11.63 13.79 11.99
CA ASP A 146 12.32 12.84 11.11
C ASP A 146 13.60 13.47 10.54
N ASP A 147 14.47 13.94 11.44
CA ASP A 147 15.61 14.77 11.05
C ASP A 147 16.67 14.00 10.24
N ASP A 148 16.83 12.71 10.52
CA ASP A 148 17.86 11.83 9.95
C ASP A 148 17.26 10.48 9.57
N PRO A 149 17.04 10.22 8.27
CA PRO A 149 16.55 8.94 7.76
C PRO A 149 17.52 7.75 7.95
N VAL A 150 18.79 8.04 8.25
CA VAL A 150 19.87 7.05 8.43
C VAL A 150 20.10 6.76 9.91
N ASN A 151 20.01 7.76 10.79
CA ASN A 151 20.20 7.55 12.23
C ASN A 151 18.99 8.05 13.04
N PRO A 152 17.84 7.35 12.96
CA PRO A 152 16.63 7.81 13.62
C PRO A 152 16.78 7.72 15.14
N ARG A 153 16.42 8.79 15.85
CA ARG A 153 16.56 8.89 17.31
C ARG A 153 15.48 8.06 18.03
N PRO A 154 15.82 7.37 19.14
CA PRO A 154 14.80 6.79 20.01
C PRO A 154 13.73 7.81 20.42
N GLY A 155 12.48 7.40 20.37
CA GLY A 155 11.31 8.26 20.58
C GLY A 155 10.64 8.73 19.29
N THR A 156 11.26 8.55 18.11
CA THR A 156 10.64 8.87 16.80
C THR A 156 9.89 7.67 16.20
N LEU A 157 9.00 7.95 15.26
CA LEU A 157 8.29 6.90 14.51
C LEU A 157 9.28 6.07 13.67
N ARG A 158 10.22 6.70 12.97
CA ARG A 158 11.22 5.98 12.15
C ARG A 158 12.04 5.00 12.97
N HIS A 159 12.50 5.40 14.17
CA HIS A 159 13.23 4.47 15.03
C HIS A 159 12.34 3.30 15.45
N ALA A 160 11.05 3.53 15.74
CA ALA A 160 10.13 2.49 16.19
C ALA A 160 9.92 1.40 15.13
N VAL A 161 9.67 1.80 13.89
CA VAL A 161 9.22 0.88 12.84
C VAL A 161 10.33 -0.03 12.29
N ILE A 162 11.59 0.38 12.40
CA ILE A 162 12.73 -0.41 11.92
C ILE A 162 13.18 -1.50 12.90
N GLN A 163 12.71 -1.51 14.14
CA GLN A 163 13.24 -2.45 15.15
C GLN A 163 12.96 -3.91 14.76
N ASP A 164 13.90 -4.82 15.05
CA ASP A 164 13.75 -6.24 14.68
C ASP A 164 12.64 -6.95 15.47
N ARG A 165 12.44 -6.54 16.72
CA ARG A 165 11.38 -7.12 17.56
C ARG A 165 9.99 -6.66 17.14
N PRO A 166 8.95 -7.47 17.38
CA PRO A 166 7.58 -7.03 17.25
C PRO A 166 7.30 -5.80 18.13
N LEU A 167 6.57 -4.81 17.62
CA LEU A 167 6.22 -3.60 18.36
C LEU A 167 4.80 -3.10 18.06
N TRP A 168 4.08 -2.79 19.14
CA TRP A 168 2.82 -2.05 19.08
C TRP A 168 3.11 -0.57 19.31
N ILE A 169 3.14 0.20 18.23
CA ILE A 169 3.57 1.60 18.22
C ILE A 169 2.35 2.50 18.47
N VAL A 170 2.43 3.32 19.51
CA VAL A 170 1.41 4.30 19.90
C VAL A 170 2.03 5.68 20.03
N PHE A 171 1.19 6.71 20.13
CA PHE A 171 1.63 8.09 20.15
C PHE A 171 1.29 8.75 21.49
N LYS A 172 2.24 9.54 22.02
CA LYS A 172 2.09 10.20 23.33
C LYS A 172 1.03 11.30 23.34
N ARG A 173 0.86 11.98 22.22
CA ARG A 173 0.02 13.17 22.00
C ARG A 173 -0.31 13.29 20.52
N ASP A 174 -1.14 14.26 20.18
CA ASP A 174 -1.39 14.63 18.78
C ASP A 174 -0.07 15.05 18.11
N MET A 175 0.12 14.60 16.87
CA MET A 175 1.37 14.79 16.12
C MET A 175 1.09 15.00 14.64
N VAL A 176 1.86 15.90 14.03
CA VAL A 176 2.05 15.97 12.59
C VAL A 176 3.49 15.55 12.31
N ILE A 177 3.65 14.45 11.59
CA ILE A 177 4.94 13.84 11.26
C ILE A 177 5.18 14.10 9.78
N THR A 178 6.20 14.90 9.48
CA THR A 178 6.66 15.14 8.11
C THR A 178 7.93 14.32 7.90
N LEU A 179 7.80 13.26 7.12
CA LEU A 179 8.91 12.35 6.83
C LEU A 179 9.77 12.95 5.71
N LYS A 180 11.09 12.92 5.90
CA LYS A 180 12.05 13.40 4.88
C LYS A 180 12.20 12.42 3.72
N GLN A 181 12.00 11.14 4.01
CA GLN A 181 12.11 10.01 3.08
C GLN A 181 11.05 8.97 3.44
N GLU A 182 10.76 8.06 2.53
CA GLU A 182 9.80 6.99 2.78
C GLU A 182 10.07 6.25 4.11
N LEU A 183 9.00 5.94 4.83
CA LEU A 183 9.05 5.24 6.09
C LEU A 183 9.06 3.73 5.83
N ILE A 184 10.25 3.20 5.56
CA ILE A 184 10.51 1.77 5.48
C ILE A 184 10.47 1.18 6.89
N MET A 185 9.91 -0.02 7.00
CA MET A 185 9.75 -0.71 8.28
C MET A 185 10.12 -2.19 8.20
N ASN A 186 10.27 -2.80 9.36
CA ASN A 186 10.46 -4.25 9.50
C ASN A 186 9.11 -4.96 9.77
N SER A 187 9.06 -6.28 9.64
CA SER A 187 7.90 -7.12 9.94
C SER A 187 7.40 -6.98 11.38
N PHE A 188 6.17 -7.42 11.64
CA PHE A 188 5.55 -7.46 12.98
C PHE A 188 5.41 -6.09 13.65
N LYS A 189 4.80 -5.14 12.92
CA LYS A 189 4.56 -3.78 13.41
C LYS A 189 3.08 -3.45 13.39
N THR A 190 2.62 -2.79 14.43
CA THR A 190 1.32 -2.10 14.43
C THR A 190 1.58 -0.64 14.67
N ILE A 191 1.13 0.23 13.76
CA ILE A 191 1.06 1.68 14.00
C ILE A 191 -0.38 2.00 14.38
N ASP A 192 -0.62 2.36 15.64
CA ASP A 192 -1.94 2.57 16.24
C ASP A 192 -2.12 4.03 16.68
N GLY A 193 -2.84 4.81 15.88
CA GLY A 193 -3.17 6.21 16.13
C GLY A 193 -4.27 6.43 17.17
N ARG A 194 -4.99 5.40 17.64
CA ARG A 194 -6.17 5.59 18.50
C ARG A 194 -5.84 6.38 19.76
N GLY A 195 -6.71 7.34 20.10
CA GLY A 195 -6.64 8.11 21.34
C GLY A 195 -5.93 9.45 21.21
N VAL A 196 -5.34 9.74 20.06
CA VAL A 196 -4.70 11.01 19.70
C VAL A 196 -4.87 11.22 18.19
N ASN A 197 -4.66 12.45 17.72
CA ASN A 197 -4.73 12.77 16.30
C ASN A 197 -3.32 12.75 15.67
N VAL A 198 -3.07 11.80 14.77
CA VAL A 198 -1.76 11.60 14.13
C VAL A 198 -1.87 11.77 12.63
N HIS A 199 -1.14 12.76 12.13
CA HIS A 199 -1.01 13.04 10.71
C HIS A 199 0.39 12.63 10.22
N ILE A 200 0.46 11.85 9.14
CA ILE A 200 1.67 11.66 8.33
C ILE A 200 1.46 12.45 7.05
N ALA A 201 2.17 13.57 6.91
CA ALA A 201 1.85 14.54 5.85
C ALA A 201 3.00 15.47 5.44
N ASN A 202 2.84 16.06 4.26
CA ASN A 202 3.69 17.11 3.67
C ASN A 202 5.12 16.66 3.28
N GLY A 203 5.37 15.36 3.24
CA GLY A 203 6.66 14.77 2.91
C GLY A 203 6.46 13.40 2.29
N ALA A 204 7.43 12.50 2.45
CA ALA A 204 7.20 11.10 2.11
C ALA A 204 6.19 10.45 3.07
N CYS A 205 5.75 9.24 2.75
CA CYS A 205 4.80 8.47 3.55
C CYS A 205 5.27 7.01 3.71
N ILE A 206 4.36 6.04 3.74
CA ILE A 206 4.63 4.70 4.26
C ILE A 206 5.04 3.74 3.14
N THR A 207 6.13 2.98 3.34
CA THR A 207 6.55 1.89 2.45
C THR A 207 6.70 0.58 3.22
N ILE A 208 5.87 -0.41 2.89
CA ILE A 208 5.87 -1.78 3.40
C ILE A 208 6.47 -2.66 2.32
N GLN A 209 7.77 -2.96 2.42
CA GLN A 209 8.51 -3.64 1.35
C GLN A 209 9.17 -4.91 1.84
N PHE A 210 8.88 -6.04 1.18
CA PHE A 210 9.42 -7.38 1.45
C PHE A 210 9.32 -7.83 2.90
N ILE A 211 8.21 -7.49 3.55
CA ILE A 211 7.96 -7.81 4.97
C ILE A 211 6.58 -8.44 5.14
N THR A 212 6.32 -8.91 6.37
CA THR A 212 5.05 -9.52 6.71
C THR A 212 4.49 -9.00 8.03
N ASN A 213 3.19 -9.18 8.25
CA ASN A 213 2.51 -8.91 9.52
C ASN A 213 2.61 -7.43 9.93
N VAL A 214 1.91 -6.58 9.18
CA VAL A 214 1.83 -5.14 9.48
C VAL A 214 0.38 -4.70 9.59
N ILE A 215 0.08 -3.90 10.63
CA ILE A 215 -1.20 -3.22 10.82
C ILE A 215 -0.97 -1.71 10.81
N ILE A 216 -1.64 -0.99 9.92
CA ILE A 216 -1.66 0.47 9.86
C ILE A 216 -3.07 0.93 10.26
N HIS A 217 -3.20 1.54 11.43
CA HIS A 217 -4.51 1.82 12.01
C HIS A 217 -4.66 3.21 12.63
N GLY A 218 -5.76 3.89 12.28
CA GLY A 218 -6.17 5.12 12.97
C GLY A 218 -5.36 6.37 12.60
N LEU A 219 -4.80 6.45 11.40
CA LEU A 219 -3.94 7.57 10.96
C LEU A 219 -4.63 8.48 9.94
N HIS A 220 -4.25 9.75 9.94
CA HIS A 220 -4.47 10.66 8.83
C HIS A 220 -3.23 10.67 7.93
N ILE A 221 -3.36 10.28 6.66
CA ILE A 221 -2.25 10.19 5.71
C ILE A 221 -2.60 11.05 4.50
N HIS A 222 -1.90 12.16 4.30
CA HIS A 222 -2.28 13.10 3.24
C HIS A 222 -1.14 14.02 2.82
N ASP A 223 -1.27 14.67 1.67
CA ASP A 223 -0.24 15.57 1.13
C ASP A 223 1.14 14.89 1.03
N CYS A 224 1.15 13.59 0.73
CA CYS A 224 2.38 12.84 0.46
C CYS A 224 3.02 13.35 -0.84
N ARG A 225 4.34 13.48 -0.85
CA ARG A 225 5.10 14.11 -1.93
C ARG A 225 6.25 13.22 -2.39
N PRO A 226 6.67 13.35 -3.65
CA PRO A 226 7.89 12.70 -4.10
C PRO A 226 9.08 13.20 -3.29
N THR A 227 9.95 12.29 -2.85
CA THR A 227 11.21 12.62 -2.17
C THR A 227 12.39 12.13 -2.98
N GLY A 228 13.45 12.94 -3.04
CA GLY A 228 14.63 12.63 -3.83
C GLY A 228 15.48 11.51 -3.23
N ASN A 229 16.53 11.13 -3.96
CA ASN A 229 17.39 10.01 -3.58
C ASN A 229 18.04 10.18 -2.21
N ALA A 230 18.08 9.11 -1.42
CA ALA A 230 18.72 9.10 -0.10
C ALA A 230 19.11 7.69 0.34
N MET A 231 20.02 7.62 1.32
CA MET A 231 20.17 6.42 2.13
C MET A 231 19.04 6.36 3.16
N VAL A 232 18.40 5.20 3.28
CA VAL A 232 17.29 4.99 4.23
C VAL A 232 17.49 3.68 4.98
N TRP A 233 17.32 3.73 6.31
CA TRP A 233 17.35 2.54 7.16
C TRP A 233 16.09 1.70 7.03
N SER A 234 16.25 0.38 6.89
CA SER A 234 15.15 -0.59 6.89
C SER A 234 15.16 -1.51 8.12
N SER A 235 16.30 -1.65 8.78
CA SER A 235 16.47 -2.36 10.06
C SER A 235 17.55 -1.68 10.91
N PRO A 236 17.80 -2.09 12.17
CA PRO A 236 18.86 -1.52 12.99
C PRO A 236 20.27 -1.80 12.45
N THR A 237 20.41 -2.71 11.49
CA THR A 237 21.68 -3.17 10.93
C THR A 237 21.78 -3.00 9.42
N HIS A 238 20.71 -2.55 8.74
CA HIS A 238 20.66 -2.44 7.29
C HIS A 238 20.09 -1.11 6.82
N PHE A 239 20.79 -0.52 5.84
CA PHE A 239 20.35 0.66 5.11
C PHE A 239 20.73 0.55 3.65
N GLY A 240 19.85 1.04 2.79
CA GLY A 240 19.98 0.92 1.34
C GLY A 240 19.88 2.27 0.66
N TRP A 241 20.43 2.35 -0.54
CA TRP A 241 20.18 3.46 -1.45
C TRP A 241 18.76 3.38 -1.97
N ARG A 242 18.02 4.48 -1.86
CA ARG A 242 16.65 4.61 -2.35
C ARG A 242 16.60 5.70 -3.41
N THR A 243 15.96 5.36 -4.52
CA THR A 243 15.64 6.29 -5.60
C THR A 243 14.44 7.15 -5.21
N MET A 244 14.03 8.02 -6.11
CA MET A 244 12.86 8.86 -5.91
C MET A 244 11.63 8.02 -5.53
N ALA A 245 10.98 8.38 -4.43
CA ALA A 245 9.68 7.84 -4.07
C ALA A 245 8.59 8.60 -4.83
N ASP A 246 7.54 7.91 -5.27
CA ASP A 246 6.48 8.51 -6.12
C ASP A 246 5.55 9.44 -5.33
N GLY A 247 5.46 9.24 -4.01
CA GLY A 247 4.62 10.04 -3.13
C GLY A 247 3.26 9.40 -2.84
N ASP A 248 3.19 8.06 -2.86
CA ASP A 248 2.04 7.29 -2.38
C ASP A 248 1.77 7.52 -0.90
N GLY A 249 0.51 7.35 -0.48
CA GLY A 249 0.14 7.28 0.95
C GLY A 249 0.72 6.05 1.65
N ILE A 250 0.36 4.87 1.16
CA ILE A 250 0.84 3.57 1.63
C ILE A 250 1.22 2.71 0.43
N SER A 251 2.51 2.42 0.28
CA SER A 251 3.03 1.52 -0.76
C SER A 251 3.35 0.14 -0.17
N ILE A 252 2.80 -0.92 -0.75
CA ILE A 252 2.94 -2.31 -0.33
C ILE A 252 3.61 -3.10 -1.45
N PHE A 253 4.82 -3.58 -1.21
CA PHE A 253 5.69 -4.16 -2.22
C PHE A 253 6.15 -5.54 -1.79
N GLY A 254 5.80 -6.59 -2.54
CA GLY A 254 6.17 -7.98 -2.24
C GLY A 254 5.94 -8.40 -0.79
N SER A 255 4.85 -7.95 -0.16
CA SER A 255 4.59 -8.12 1.27
C SER A 255 3.31 -8.92 1.53
N SER A 256 3.21 -9.55 2.71
CA SER A 256 2.10 -10.43 3.07
C SER A 256 1.51 -10.14 4.45
N HIS A 257 0.27 -10.54 4.70
CA HIS A 257 -0.42 -10.36 5.99
C HIS A 257 -0.44 -8.89 6.41
N ILE A 258 -1.07 -8.06 5.59
CA ILE A 258 -1.15 -6.61 5.78
C ILE A 258 -2.59 -6.19 6.05
N TRP A 259 -2.78 -5.33 7.04
CA TRP A 259 -4.09 -4.76 7.35
C TRP A 259 -4.04 -3.24 7.47
N VAL A 260 -4.75 -2.56 6.56
CA VAL A 260 -4.90 -1.11 6.52
C VAL A 260 -6.31 -0.78 6.98
N ASP A 261 -6.45 -0.27 8.21
CA ASP A 261 -7.74 -0.14 8.89
C ASP A 261 -7.98 1.25 9.48
N HIS A 262 -9.17 1.83 9.32
CA HIS A 262 -9.52 3.11 9.97
C HIS A 262 -8.51 4.25 9.72
N ASN A 263 -8.01 4.38 8.50
CA ASN A 263 -7.17 5.51 8.11
C ASN A 263 -7.99 6.50 7.27
N SER A 264 -7.66 7.78 7.40
CA SER A 264 -8.19 8.84 6.52
C SER A 264 -7.11 9.22 5.51
N LEU A 265 -7.34 8.96 4.23
CA LEU A 265 -6.36 9.15 3.16
C LEU A 265 -6.85 10.14 2.10
N SER A 266 -5.99 11.09 1.71
CA SER A 266 -6.34 12.11 0.72
C SER A 266 -5.14 12.85 0.13
N ASN A 267 -5.29 13.41 -1.07
CA ASN A 267 -4.37 14.40 -1.63
C ASN A 267 -2.87 14.02 -1.65
N CYS A 268 -2.55 12.74 -1.87
CA CYS A 268 -1.18 12.31 -2.15
C CYS A 268 -0.77 12.68 -3.58
N ALA A 269 0.53 12.66 -3.88
CA ALA A 269 1.06 13.02 -5.19
C ALA A 269 0.82 11.95 -6.26
N ASP A 270 0.90 10.66 -5.88
CA ASP A 270 0.62 9.53 -6.77
C ASP A 270 -0.60 8.73 -6.29
N GLY A 271 -0.47 7.56 -5.67
CA GLY A 271 -1.59 6.75 -5.14
C GLY A 271 -1.91 6.98 -3.65
N LEU A 272 -3.08 6.52 -3.16
CA LEU A 272 -3.34 6.47 -1.70
C LEU A 272 -2.91 5.13 -1.10
N VAL A 273 -3.27 4.00 -1.71
CA VAL A 273 -2.87 2.66 -1.27
C VAL A 273 -2.54 1.80 -2.48
N ASP A 274 -1.27 1.46 -2.62
CA ASP A 274 -0.78 0.67 -3.75
C ASP A 274 -0.19 -0.65 -3.28
N ALA A 275 -0.57 -1.76 -3.92
CA ALA A 275 -0.06 -3.09 -3.63
C ALA A 275 0.43 -3.77 -4.91
N VAL A 276 1.70 -4.16 -4.94
CA VAL A 276 2.37 -4.62 -6.16
C VAL A 276 3.35 -5.76 -5.87
N MET A 277 3.89 -6.34 -6.93
CA MET A 277 5.07 -7.22 -6.89
C MET A 277 4.85 -8.50 -6.07
N GLY A 278 3.70 -9.14 -6.28
CA GLY A 278 3.33 -10.40 -5.65
C GLY A 278 2.83 -10.25 -4.21
N SER A 279 2.50 -9.03 -3.77
CA SER A 279 1.88 -8.80 -2.47
C SER A 279 0.54 -9.52 -2.36
N THR A 280 0.23 -10.10 -1.21
CA THR A 280 -0.99 -10.91 -1.01
C THR A 280 -1.40 -10.97 0.46
N ALA A 281 -2.51 -11.61 0.79
CA ALA A 281 -3.06 -11.67 2.15
C ALA A 281 -3.27 -10.27 2.75
N ILE A 282 -4.01 -9.42 2.02
CA ILE A 282 -4.24 -8.01 2.39
C ILE A 282 -5.70 -7.77 2.73
N THR A 283 -5.96 -6.95 3.75
CA THR A 283 -7.29 -6.36 3.98
C THR A 283 -7.20 -4.86 4.13
N ILE A 284 -8.06 -4.15 3.42
CA ILE A 284 -8.19 -2.69 3.45
C ILE A 284 -9.61 -2.42 3.93
N SER A 285 -9.76 -1.99 5.18
CA SER A 285 -11.07 -1.85 5.82
C SER A 285 -11.30 -0.54 6.55
N ASN A 286 -12.56 -0.11 6.66
CA ASN A 286 -12.95 1.04 7.46
C ASN A 286 -12.20 2.35 7.14
N ASN A 287 -11.55 2.46 5.98
CA ASN A 287 -10.80 3.67 5.63
C ASN A 287 -11.73 4.70 4.99
N TYR A 288 -11.38 5.97 5.13
CA TYR A 288 -12.06 7.08 4.47
C TYR A 288 -11.14 7.70 3.43
N PHE A 289 -11.53 7.59 2.16
CA PHE A 289 -10.76 8.11 1.03
C PHE A 289 -11.46 9.35 0.48
N THR A 290 -10.72 10.44 0.26
CA THR A 290 -11.27 11.67 -0.35
C THR A 290 -10.23 12.42 -1.18
N HIS A 291 -10.69 13.37 -2.01
CA HIS A 291 -9.86 14.37 -2.68
C HIS A 291 -8.62 13.80 -3.37
N HIS A 292 -8.82 12.88 -4.31
CA HIS A 292 -7.70 12.19 -4.93
C HIS A 292 -8.06 11.53 -6.27
N ASN A 293 -7.11 11.53 -7.21
CA ASN A 293 -7.34 10.97 -8.53
C ASN A 293 -7.21 9.43 -8.54
N GLU A 294 -6.03 8.93 -8.17
CA GLU A 294 -5.63 7.53 -8.37
C GLU A 294 -5.66 6.77 -7.04
N VAL A 295 -6.85 6.40 -6.57
CA VAL A 295 -7.04 5.97 -5.16
C VAL A 295 -6.25 4.73 -4.76
N MET A 296 -6.43 3.62 -5.48
CA MET A 296 -5.90 2.32 -5.08
C MET A 296 -5.51 1.46 -6.29
N LEU A 297 -4.22 1.18 -6.43
CA LEU A 297 -3.69 0.29 -7.46
C LEU A 297 -3.30 -1.07 -6.88
N LEU A 298 -3.91 -2.14 -7.40
CA LEU A 298 -3.63 -3.51 -6.98
C LEU A 298 -3.07 -4.30 -8.18
N GLY A 299 -1.74 -4.42 -8.22
CA GLY A 299 -0.96 -4.94 -9.34
C GLY A 299 -0.56 -3.84 -10.32
N HIS A 300 0.73 -3.73 -10.63
CA HIS A 300 1.28 -2.58 -11.37
C HIS A 300 1.35 -2.77 -12.90
N SER A 301 1.54 -4.01 -13.36
CA SER A 301 1.82 -4.31 -14.77
C SER A 301 1.03 -5.51 -15.28
N ASP A 302 0.49 -5.37 -16.48
CA ASP A 302 -0.23 -6.44 -17.19
C ASP A 302 0.70 -7.62 -17.52
N SER A 303 2.01 -7.40 -17.63
CA SER A 303 3.00 -8.46 -17.89
C SER A 303 3.52 -9.14 -16.62
N TYR A 304 3.23 -8.61 -15.43
CA TYR A 304 3.74 -9.14 -14.18
C TYR A 304 2.85 -10.26 -13.61
N VAL A 305 2.96 -11.44 -14.21
CA VAL A 305 2.07 -12.58 -13.93
C VAL A 305 2.15 -13.14 -12.49
N ARG A 306 3.19 -12.78 -11.72
CA ARG A 306 3.27 -13.16 -10.29
C ARG A 306 2.16 -12.52 -9.46
N ASP A 307 1.55 -11.42 -9.92
CA ASP A 307 0.40 -10.81 -9.25
C ASP A 307 -0.87 -11.68 -9.33
N LYS A 308 -0.89 -12.81 -10.06
CA LYS A 308 -2.01 -13.78 -10.03
C LYS A 308 -2.29 -14.35 -8.63
N GLN A 309 -1.28 -14.42 -7.78
CA GLN A 309 -1.42 -14.86 -6.39
C GLN A 309 -1.94 -13.76 -5.44
N MET A 310 -2.09 -12.52 -5.92
CA MET A 310 -2.53 -11.40 -5.10
C MET A 310 -3.98 -11.62 -4.67
N GLN A 311 -4.23 -11.50 -3.37
CA GLN A 311 -5.54 -11.67 -2.77
C GLN A 311 -5.81 -10.54 -1.78
N VAL A 312 -6.86 -9.75 -2.06
CA VAL A 312 -7.17 -8.53 -1.28
C VAL A 312 -8.66 -8.45 -0.97
N THR A 313 -8.97 -8.18 0.28
CA THR A 313 -10.34 -7.86 0.74
C THR A 313 -10.44 -6.34 0.93
N ILE A 314 -11.41 -5.72 0.29
CA ILE A 314 -11.74 -4.30 0.41
C ILE A 314 -13.13 -4.22 1.05
N ALA A 315 -13.21 -3.84 2.33
CA ALA A 315 -14.44 -3.93 3.10
C ALA A 315 -14.76 -2.71 3.96
N TYR A 316 -16.02 -2.26 3.99
CA TYR A 316 -16.48 -1.17 4.87
C TYR A 316 -15.77 0.18 4.69
N ASN A 317 -15.08 0.38 3.59
CA ASN A 317 -14.47 1.68 3.30
C ASN A 317 -15.55 2.67 2.85
N HIS A 318 -15.30 3.94 3.09
CA HIS A 318 -16.08 5.02 2.48
C HIS A 318 -15.21 5.73 1.45
N PHE A 319 -15.61 5.58 0.18
CA PHE A 319 -15.08 6.33 -0.95
C PHE A 319 -15.89 7.63 -1.11
N GLY A 320 -15.32 8.69 -0.53
CA GLY A 320 -15.94 9.99 -0.29
C GLY A 320 -15.75 10.97 -1.44
N GLU A 321 -15.96 12.25 -1.15
CA GLU A 321 -15.93 13.34 -2.12
C GLU A 321 -14.56 13.54 -2.80
N GLY A 322 -14.59 14.11 -4.01
CA GLY A 322 -13.38 14.49 -4.74
C GLY A 322 -12.53 13.32 -5.25
N LEU A 323 -13.08 12.10 -5.28
CA LEU A 323 -12.43 10.94 -5.89
C LEU A 323 -12.72 10.84 -7.38
N ILE A 324 -11.71 10.47 -8.18
CA ILE A 324 -11.87 10.35 -9.65
C ILE A 324 -12.01 8.88 -10.07
N GLN A 325 -11.07 8.01 -9.67
CA GLN A 325 -10.99 6.62 -10.15
C GLN A 325 -10.20 5.67 -9.23
N ARG A 326 -10.11 4.39 -9.65
CA ARG A 326 -9.30 3.31 -9.04
C ARG A 326 -9.71 2.94 -7.60
N MET A 327 -10.96 2.55 -7.39
CA MET A 327 -11.50 2.17 -6.08
C MET A 327 -12.05 0.72 -6.02
N PRO A 328 -11.27 -0.33 -6.33
CA PRO A 328 -9.85 -0.33 -6.75
C PRO A 328 -9.65 -0.36 -8.29
N ARG A 329 -8.40 -0.22 -8.74
CA ARG A 329 -7.94 -0.71 -10.06
C ARG A 329 -7.08 -1.96 -9.89
N CYS A 330 -7.54 -3.08 -10.45
CA CYS A 330 -6.98 -4.40 -10.22
C CYS A 330 -6.29 -5.01 -11.44
N ARG A 331 -5.30 -5.87 -11.21
CA ARG A 331 -4.69 -6.74 -12.23
C ARG A 331 -4.43 -8.15 -11.70
N HIS A 332 -4.63 -9.15 -12.55
CA HIS A 332 -4.37 -10.59 -12.32
C HIS A 332 -5.10 -11.27 -11.15
N GLY A 333 -4.91 -10.79 -9.92
CA GLY A 333 -5.30 -11.47 -8.69
C GLY A 333 -6.80 -11.55 -8.42
N TYR A 334 -7.12 -11.87 -7.17
CA TYR A 334 -8.47 -12.06 -6.66
C TYR A 334 -8.84 -10.96 -5.65
N PHE A 335 -9.98 -10.31 -5.90
CA PHE A 335 -10.40 -9.12 -5.17
C PHE A 335 -11.83 -9.27 -4.68
N HIS A 336 -12.00 -9.25 -3.35
CA HIS A 336 -13.30 -9.26 -2.70
C HIS A 336 -13.67 -7.86 -2.24
N VAL A 337 -14.62 -7.24 -2.92
CA VAL A 337 -15.08 -5.86 -2.67
C VAL A 337 -16.45 -5.93 -2.01
N VAL A 338 -16.52 -5.72 -0.70
CA VAL A 338 -17.73 -6.03 0.09
C VAL A 338 -18.17 -4.89 1.02
N ASN A 339 -19.45 -4.53 0.98
CA ASN A 339 -20.07 -3.54 1.87
C ASN A 339 -19.33 -2.17 1.98
N ASN A 340 -18.73 -1.69 0.89
CA ASN A 340 -18.15 -0.35 0.82
C ASN A 340 -19.20 0.69 0.36
N ASP A 341 -19.08 1.93 0.84
CA ASP A 341 -19.94 3.05 0.43
C ASP A 341 -19.22 3.95 -0.57
N TYR A 342 -19.71 3.97 -1.81
CA TYR A 342 -19.23 4.81 -2.89
C TYR A 342 -20.17 5.98 -3.09
N THR A 343 -19.74 7.14 -2.63
CA THR A 343 -20.54 8.37 -2.68
C THR A 343 -20.08 9.35 -3.76
N HIS A 344 -18.87 9.16 -4.28
CA HIS A 344 -18.32 9.97 -5.36
C HIS A 344 -17.36 9.17 -6.24
N TRP A 345 -17.41 9.43 -7.54
CA TRP A 345 -16.36 9.17 -8.51
C TRP A 345 -16.60 10.08 -9.71
N GLU A 346 -15.55 10.38 -10.48
CA GLU A 346 -15.70 11.20 -11.70
C GLU A 346 -15.58 10.37 -12.98
N MET A 347 -14.80 9.27 -12.95
CA MET A 347 -14.56 8.44 -14.13
C MET A 347 -15.15 7.03 -14.01
N TYR A 348 -14.75 6.29 -12.98
CA TYR A 348 -15.28 4.96 -12.64
C TYR A 348 -14.96 4.63 -11.18
N ALA A 349 -15.68 3.70 -10.58
CA ALA A 349 -15.34 3.20 -9.24
C ALA A 349 -14.35 2.05 -9.33
N ILE A 350 -14.76 0.93 -9.93
CA ILE A 350 -13.98 -0.31 -9.98
C ILE A 350 -13.41 -0.51 -11.38
N GLY A 351 -12.11 -0.78 -11.49
CA GLY A 351 -11.49 -1.01 -12.79
C GLY A 351 -10.42 -2.09 -12.79
N GLY A 352 -9.89 -2.39 -13.97
CA GLY A 352 -8.81 -3.34 -14.08
C GLY A 352 -8.39 -3.69 -15.51
N SER A 353 -7.25 -4.36 -15.60
CA SER A 353 -6.65 -4.92 -16.82
C SER A 353 -5.95 -6.24 -16.49
N ALA A 354 -5.63 -7.05 -17.49
CA ALA A 354 -5.00 -8.37 -17.29
C ALA A 354 -5.78 -9.34 -16.36
N GLU A 355 -7.06 -9.57 -16.68
CA GLU A 355 -7.88 -10.66 -16.11
C GLU A 355 -7.94 -10.75 -14.57
N PRO A 356 -8.22 -9.65 -13.83
CA PRO A 356 -8.47 -9.76 -12.39
C PRO A 356 -9.83 -10.42 -12.15
N THR A 357 -9.94 -11.21 -11.08
CA THR A 357 -11.23 -11.65 -10.55
C THR A 357 -11.73 -10.64 -9.54
N ILE A 358 -12.89 -10.03 -9.81
CA ILE A 358 -13.49 -9.01 -8.95
C ILE A 358 -14.88 -9.46 -8.52
N ASN A 359 -15.06 -9.64 -7.22
CA ASN A 359 -16.33 -10.01 -6.61
C ASN A 359 -16.87 -8.83 -5.80
N SER A 360 -17.79 -8.08 -6.39
CA SER A 360 -18.54 -6.99 -5.74
C SER A 360 -19.77 -7.54 -5.03
N GLN A 361 -19.85 -7.35 -3.71
CA GLN A 361 -20.96 -7.85 -2.89
C GLN A 361 -21.49 -6.80 -1.90
N GLY A 362 -22.80 -6.53 -1.97
CA GLY A 362 -23.49 -5.69 -0.99
C GLY A 362 -22.94 -4.27 -0.84
N ASN A 363 -22.23 -3.74 -1.84
CA ASN A 363 -21.74 -2.36 -1.84
C ASN A 363 -22.88 -1.39 -2.15
N ARG A 364 -22.67 -0.11 -1.84
CA ARG A 364 -23.57 0.97 -2.24
C ARG A 364 -22.87 1.90 -3.21
N TYR A 365 -23.45 2.07 -4.39
CA TYR A 365 -22.92 2.93 -5.45
C TYR A 365 -23.87 4.07 -5.76
N LEU A 366 -23.54 5.27 -5.32
CA LEU A 366 -24.25 6.50 -5.68
C LEU A 366 -23.56 7.18 -6.86
N ALA A 367 -24.07 6.92 -8.08
CA ALA A 367 -23.44 7.49 -9.27
C ALA A 367 -23.44 9.03 -9.28
N PRO A 368 -22.39 9.65 -9.84
CA PRO A 368 -22.33 11.10 -10.02
C PRO A 368 -23.45 11.58 -10.95
N VAL A 369 -23.72 12.89 -10.97
CA VAL A 369 -24.72 13.48 -11.87
C VAL A 369 -24.36 13.28 -13.34
N ASN A 370 -23.07 13.26 -13.67
CA ASN A 370 -22.57 13.08 -15.04
C ASN A 370 -23.12 11.79 -15.69
N PRO A 371 -23.87 11.87 -16.81
CA PRO A 371 -24.43 10.70 -17.47
C PRO A 371 -23.38 9.77 -18.09
N PHE A 372 -22.15 10.25 -18.32
CA PHE A 372 -21.06 9.44 -18.87
C PHE A 372 -20.26 8.68 -17.80
N ALA A 373 -20.56 8.87 -16.52
CA ALA A 373 -19.89 8.23 -15.39
C ALA A 373 -20.85 7.34 -14.56
N LYS A 374 -21.90 6.82 -15.20
CA LYS A 374 -22.90 5.94 -14.55
C LYS A 374 -22.42 4.50 -14.39
N GLU A 375 -21.52 4.06 -15.27
CA GLU A 375 -20.94 2.73 -15.16
C GLU A 375 -19.96 2.68 -13.98
N VAL A 376 -20.22 1.78 -13.03
CA VAL A 376 -19.33 1.51 -11.89
C VAL A 376 -18.01 0.94 -12.37
N THR A 377 -18.04 0.11 -13.42
CA THR A 377 -16.95 -0.72 -13.90
C THR A 377 -16.19 -0.13 -15.08
N LYS A 378 -14.85 -0.24 -15.10
CA LYS A 378 -14.02 0.11 -16.27
C LYS A 378 -12.95 -0.93 -16.57
N ARG A 379 -13.08 -1.61 -17.71
CA ARG A 379 -11.99 -2.44 -18.27
C ARG A 379 -11.03 -1.53 -19.03
N VAL A 380 -9.77 -1.51 -18.64
CA VAL A 380 -8.76 -0.59 -19.19
C VAL A 380 -8.04 -1.25 -20.37
N ASP A 381 -7.90 -0.51 -21.47
CA ASP A 381 -7.11 -0.85 -22.68
C ASP A 381 -7.34 -2.26 -23.26
N THR A 382 -8.57 -2.79 -23.14
CA THR A 382 -8.90 -4.16 -23.53
C THR A 382 -10.14 -4.21 -24.42
N ASP A 383 -10.03 -4.89 -25.56
CA ASP A 383 -11.16 -5.10 -26.48
C ASP A 383 -12.27 -5.94 -25.85
N GLN A 384 -13.53 -5.71 -26.24
CA GLN A 384 -14.68 -6.44 -25.70
C GLN A 384 -14.62 -7.96 -25.88
N GLY A 385 -13.96 -8.45 -26.93
CA GLY A 385 -13.76 -9.89 -27.11
C GLY A 385 -12.83 -10.51 -26.06
N ARG A 386 -11.89 -9.72 -25.54
CA ARG A 386 -10.84 -10.18 -24.62
C ARG A 386 -11.28 -10.18 -23.15
N TRP A 387 -12.12 -9.27 -22.68
CA TRP A 387 -12.48 -9.26 -21.24
C TRP A 387 -13.75 -10.03 -20.88
N LYS A 388 -14.53 -10.50 -21.85
CA LYS A 388 -15.81 -11.21 -21.57
C LYS A 388 -15.68 -12.45 -20.70
N HIS A 389 -14.51 -13.09 -20.69
CA HIS A 389 -14.22 -14.24 -19.85
C HIS A 389 -13.72 -13.88 -18.44
N TRP A 390 -13.36 -12.61 -18.19
CA TRP A 390 -12.90 -12.16 -16.88
C TRP A 390 -14.05 -12.21 -15.88
N ASN A 391 -13.78 -12.74 -14.69
CA ASN A 391 -14.80 -12.92 -13.65
C ASN A 391 -15.03 -11.61 -12.89
N TRP A 392 -15.94 -10.78 -13.37
CA TRP A 392 -16.39 -9.57 -12.68
C TRP A 392 -17.85 -9.74 -12.29
N ARG A 393 -18.08 -9.89 -10.99
CA ARG A 393 -19.38 -10.27 -10.42
C ARG A 393 -19.90 -9.14 -9.55
N SER A 394 -21.22 -8.98 -9.54
CA SER A 394 -21.95 -8.03 -8.68
C SER A 394 -23.15 -8.75 -8.08
N GLU A 395 -23.28 -8.72 -6.76
CA GLU A 395 -24.38 -9.37 -6.04
C GLU A 395 -24.81 -8.56 -4.83
N GLY A 396 -26.12 -8.31 -4.67
CA GLY A 396 -26.67 -7.55 -3.55
C GLY A 396 -26.28 -6.06 -3.52
N ASP A 397 -25.57 -5.55 -4.54
CA ASP A 397 -25.15 -4.16 -4.63
C ASP A 397 -26.37 -3.22 -4.79
N LEU A 398 -26.34 -2.08 -4.10
CA LEU A 398 -27.33 -1.01 -4.24
C LEU A 398 -26.83 0.04 -5.24
N LEU A 399 -27.45 0.05 -6.42
CA LEU A 399 -27.12 0.95 -7.52
C LEU A 399 -28.08 2.15 -7.52
N LEU A 400 -27.57 3.34 -7.21
CA LEU A 400 -28.35 4.57 -7.08
C LEU A 400 -28.00 5.58 -8.18
N ASN A 401 -28.95 6.48 -8.45
CA ASN A 401 -28.78 7.58 -9.43
C ASN A 401 -28.37 7.09 -10.84
N GLY A 402 -28.91 5.95 -11.27
CA GLY A 402 -28.61 5.36 -12.58
C GLY A 402 -27.26 4.63 -12.65
N ALA A 403 -26.60 4.38 -11.52
CA ALA A 403 -25.44 3.51 -11.47
C ALA A 403 -25.77 2.14 -12.10
N TYR A 404 -24.81 1.55 -12.81
CA TYR A 404 -24.91 0.16 -13.23
C TYR A 404 -23.55 -0.53 -13.22
N PHE A 405 -23.57 -1.84 -12.99
CA PHE A 405 -22.40 -2.71 -13.03
C PHE A 405 -22.52 -3.61 -14.27
N THR A 406 -21.48 -3.67 -15.09
CA THR A 406 -21.43 -4.59 -16.23
C THR A 406 -20.70 -5.86 -15.79
N PRO A 407 -21.36 -7.01 -15.57
CA PRO A 407 -20.70 -8.25 -15.18
C PRO A 407 -20.06 -8.98 -16.38
N SER A 408 -19.15 -9.91 -16.10
CA SER A 408 -18.52 -10.79 -17.09
C SER A 408 -18.05 -12.12 -16.48
N GLY A 409 -17.67 -13.08 -17.32
CA GLY A 409 -17.19 -14.40 -16.91
C GLY A 409 -18.28 -15.47 -16.84
N ALA A 410 -17.89 -16.68 -16.46
CA ALA A 410 -18.75 -17.88 -16.49
C ALA A 410 -19.83 -17.93 -15.39
N GLY A 411 -20.11 -16.81 -14.72
CA GLY A 411 -20.99 -16.76 -13.55
C GLY A 411 -20.32 -17.21 -12.25
N ALA A 412 -21.11 -17.28 -11.18
CA ALA A 412 -20.68 -17.74 -9.86
C ALA A 412 -20.24 -19.22 -9.90
N SER A 413 -19.06 -19.55 -9.37
CA SER A 413 -18.72 -20.94 -9.06
C SER A 413 -19.73 -21.48 -8.02
N ALA A 414 -19.93 -22.79 -7.95
CA ALA A 414 -20.83 -23.39 -6.95
C ALA A 414 -20.39 -23.12 -5.50
N SER A 415 -19.11 -22.79 -5.28
CA SER A 415 -18.55 -22.29 -4.01
C SER A 415 -18.91 -20.83 -3.78
N TYR A 416 -18.71 -19.94 -4.77
CA TYR A 416 -19.11 -18.53 -4.68
C TYR A 416 -20.62 -18.36 -4.49
N ALA A 417 -21.45 -19.11 -5.23
CA ALA A 417 -22.91 -19.07 -5.07
C ALA A 417 -23.35 -19.50 -3.65
N ARG A 418 -22.62 -20.43 -3.01
CA ARG A 418 -22.87 -20.82 -1.61
C ARG A 418 -22.38 -19.80 -0.60
N ALA A 419 -21.24 -19.17 -0.85
CA ALA A 419 -20.73 -18.05 -0.04
C ALA A 419 -21.72 -16.87 -0.08
N SER A 420 -22.10 -16.48 -1.29
CA SER A 420 -22.89 -15.29 -1.59
C SER A 420 -24.38 -15.40 -1.23
N SER A 421 -24.97 -16.61 -1.32
CA SER A 421 -26.37 -16.84 -0.94
C SER A 421 -26.68 -16.68 0.56
N LEU A 422 -25.65 -16.52 1.40
CA LEU A 422 -25.77 -16.26 2.85
C LEU A 422 -25.21 -14.87 3.24
N GLY A 423 -25.01 -14.01 2.23
CA GLY A 423 -23.88 -13.09 2.11
C GLY A 423 -23.88 -11.76 2.87
N ALA A 424 -23.04 -10.85 2.35
CA ALA A 424 -22.83 -9.46 2.75
C ALA A 424 -24.06 -8.76 3.37
N LYS A 425 -23.82 -7.77 4.25
CA LYS A 425 -24.91 -6.98 4.83
C LYS A 425 -25.75 -6.37 3.71
N SER A 426 -27.03 -6.17 3.98
CA SER A 426 -27.89 -5.41 3.06
C SER A 426 -27.21 -4.09 2.71
N SER A 427 -27.09 -3.83 1.41
CA SER A 427 -26.52 -2.61 0.85
C SER A 427 -27.25 -1.34 1.30
N SER A 428 -28.48 -1.46 1.81
CA SER A 428 -29.21 -0.37 2.49
C SER A 428 -28.61 0.05 3.83
N MET A 429 -27.91 -0.86 4.53
CA MET A 429 -27.23 -0.59 5.80
C MET A 429 -25.82 -0.04 5.62
N VAL A 430 -25.25 -0.11 4.42
CA VAL A 430 -23.86 0.28 4.12
C VAL A 430 -23.53 1.65 4.67
N ALA A 431 -24.34 2.67 4.37
CA ALA A 431 -24.13 4.03 4.86
C ALA A 431 -24.08 4.13 6.40
N SER A 432 -24.77 3.25 7.12
CA SER A 432 -24.73 3.22 8.60
C SER A 432 -23.54 2.43 9.14
N ILE A 433 -23.13 1.34 8.49
CA ILE A 433 -22.02 0.50 8.97
C ILE A 433 -20.65 1.07 8.59
N THR A 434 -20.59 1.96 7.58
CA THR A 434 -19.39 2.71 7.20
C THR A 434 -19.35 4.13 7.76
N SER A 435 -20.34 4.55 8.56
CA SER A 435 -20.41 5.93 9.09
C SER A 435 -19.24 6.30 10.01
N GLY A 436 -18.53 5.30 10.52
CA GLY A 436 -17.32 5.45 11.33
C GLY A 436 -16.01 5.31 10.56
N ALA A 437 -16.06 5.21 9.22
CA ALA A 437 -14.86 5.06 8.41
C ALA A 437 -13.88 6.24 8.57
N GLY A 438 -12.60 5.96 8.45
CA GLY A 438 -11.51 6.90 8.70
C GLY A 438 -10.93 6.80 10.11
N ALA A 439 -9.99 7.70 10.41
CA ALA A 439 -9.35 7.77 11.71
C ALA A 439 -10.35 8.11 12.81
N LEU A 440 -10.36 7.29 13.87
CA LEU A 440 -11.34 7.37 14.94
C LEU A 440 -10.93 8.36 16.04
N ASN A 441 -11.91 9.15 16.50
CA ASN A 441 -11.76 10.06 17.63
C ASN A 441 -11.92 9.36 19.00
N CYS A 442 -11.20 8.25 19.21
CA CYS A 442 -11.27 7.49 20.46
C CYS A 442 -10.84 8.35 21.65
N ARG A 443 -11.54 8.25 22.80
CA ARG A 443 -11.15 8.94 24.05
C ARG A 443 -10.89 7.94 25.16
N ARG A 444 -9.94 8.27 26.06
CA ARG A 444 -9.65 7.44 27.24
C ARG A 444 -10.91 7.28 28.10
N SER A 445 -11.10 6.07 28.64
CA SER A 445 -12.23 5.72 29.51
C SER A 445 -13.62 5.88 28.87
N ARG A 446 -13.70 5.93 27.54
CA ARG A 446 -14.94 5.88 26.76
C ARG A 446 -14.82 4.80 25.71
N GLN A 447 -15.97 4.27 25.28
CA GLN A 447 -16.02 3.50 24.04
C GLN A 447 -15.47 4.36 22.90
N CYS A 448 -14.70 3.70 22.03
CA CYS A 448 -14.39 4.24 20.72
C CYS A 448 -15.51 3.80 19.77
#